data_AF-A0A952VHJ6-F1
#
_entry.id   AF-A0A952VHJ6-F1
#
_cell.length_a   1.000
_cell.length_b   1.000
_cell.length_c   1.000
_cell.angle_alpha   90.00
_cell.angle_beta   90.00
_cell.angle_gamma   90.00
#
_symmetry.space_group_name_H-M   'P 1'
#
loop_
_entity.id
_entity.type
_entity.pdbx_description
1 polymer ?
#
loop_
_entity_poly.entity_id
_entity_poly.type
_entity_poly.pdbx_seq_one_letter_code
_entity_poly.pdbx_strand_id
1 'polypeptide(L)'
;HSLCEITYNKQALIQPLRTFIDLFAGEGNERGFVFTLNQDLLIERFYSNHNFLLQIPSLHHTDWFQGGMGRADLPQVDIPPNQQLDRDKGEFWVKGKGAQNFCYLKLHGSFGWRSLINKNSMVIGSDKAGSIANEPLLKWYLDLFREVLNSKDRTLVVVGYGFRDDHINSIIADAGKQGLRLHVISPLQVSEFRNILISTGSIVTKATHRGNEIWEMLEGYYCESVVQLFPESNKQATAIGRTFLQNVGLQ
;
A
#
# COMPACT_ATOMS: atom_id res chain seq x y z
N HIS A 1 -30.14 12.41 -27.70
CA HIS A 1 -29.36 11.88 -26.56
C HIS A 1 -27.93 11.66 -27.00
N SER A 2 -27.05 12.66 -26.86
CA SER A 2 -25.61 12.49 -27.10
C SER A 2 -24.95 12.06 -25.79
N LEU A 3 -24.33 10.89 -25.81
CA LEU A 3 -23.44 10.44 -24.75
C LEU A 3 -22.21 11.35 -24.77
N CYS A 4 -22.10 12.19 -23.74
CA CYS A 4 -20.90 12.94 -23.45
C CYS A 4 -19.86 11.94 -22.95
N GLU A 5 -19.03 11.42 -23.87
CA GLU A 5 -17.77 10.78 -23.50
C GLU A 5 -16.86 11.85 -22.90
N ILE A 6 -16.92 11.98 -21.58
CA ILE A 6 -15.87 12.65 -20.83
C ILE A 6 -14.63 11.78 -20.98
N THR A 7 -13.86 12.06 -22.03
CA THR A 7 -12.50 11.56 -22.19
C THR A 7 -11.65 12.28 -21.15
N TYR A 8 -11.75 11.86 -19.89
CA TYR A 8 -10.84 12.28 -18.84
C TYR A 8 -9.43 11.97 -19.35
N ASN A 9 -8.60 12.99 -19.48
CA ASN A 9 -7.22 12.82 -19.93
C ASN A 9 -6.49 11.98 -18.89
N LYS A 10 -6.47 10.66 -19.08
CA LYS A 10 -5.88 9.70 -18.11
C LYS A 10 -4.42 10.00 -17.84
N GLN A 11 -3.70 10.60 -18.79
CA GLN A 11 -2.32 11.03 -18.58
C GLN A 11 -2.21 12.12 -17.51
N ALA A 12 -3.24 12.98 -17.40
CA ALA A 12 -3.25 14.13 -16.50
C ALA A 12 -3.47 13.80 -15.01
N LEU A 13 -3.63 12.53 -14.67
CA LEU A 13 -3.72 12.04 -13.28
C LEU A 13 -2.53 11.15 -12.91
N ILE A 14 -1.76 10.69 -13.90
CA ILE A 14 -0.67 9.73 -13.68
C ILE A 14 0.53 10.42 -13.04
N GLN A 15 0.89 11.61 -13.52
CA GLN A 15 2.10 12.28 -13.07
C GLN A 15 2.05 12.73 -11.60
N PRO A 16 0.94 13.26 -11.05
CA PRO A 16 0.76 13.58 -9.64
C PRO A 16 0.96 12.40 -8.73
N LEU A 17 0.30 11.29 -9.08
CA LEU A 17 0.29 10.09 -8.25
C LEU A 17 1.67 9.44 -8.25
N ARG A 18 2.34 9.38 -9.41
CA ARG A 18 3.73 8.94 -9.48
C ARG A 18 4.65 9.82 -8.67
N THR A 19 4.55 11.14 -8.82
CA THR A 19 5.36 12.10 -8.06
C THR A 19 5.15 11.91 -6.56
N PHE A 20 3.91 11.75 -6.12
CA PHE A 20 3.59 11.48 -4.72
C PHE A 20 4.19 10.17 -4.22
N ILE A 21 4.07 9.08 -4.98
CA ILE A 21 4.61 7.76 -4.60
C ILE A 21 6.14 7.80 -4.54
N ASP A 22 6.80 8.46 -5.50
CA ASP A 22 8.26 8.56 -5.58
C ASP A 22 8.86 9.27 -4.36
N LEU A 23 8.11 10.12 -3.64
CA LEU A 23 8.55 10.72 -2.36
C LEU A 23 8.83 9.69 -1.27
N PHE A 24 8.26 8.48 -1.39
CA PHE A 24 8.41 7.40 -0.42
C PHE A 24 9.39 6.33 -0.89
N ALA A 25 10.15 6.55 -1.97
CA ALA A 25 11.04 5.55 -2.55
C ALA A 25 12.24 5.19 -1.66
N GLY A 26 12.51 6.00 -0.63
CA GLY A 26 13.72 5.92 0.19
C GLY A 26 14.92 6.59 -0.48
N GLU A 27 15.95 6.88 0.29
CA GLU A 27 17.19 7.52 -0.18
C GLU A 27 18.43 6.79 0.32
N GLY A 28 19.45 6.70 -0.54
CA GLY A 28 20.75 6.12 -0.18
C GLY A 28 20.64 4.65 0.25
N ASN A 29 20.80 4.40 1.56
CA ASN A 29 20.69 3.04 2.13
C ASN A 29 19.34 2.79 2.81
N GLU A 30 18.48 3.80 2.90
CA GLU A 30 17.15 3.66 3.49
C GLU A 30 16.16 3.15 2.46
N ARG A 31 15.27 2.26 2.91
CA ARG A 31 14.23 1.70 2.05
C ARG A 31 12.91 2.42 2.23
N GLY A 32 12.29 2.73 1.09
CA GLY A 32 10.90 3.04 0.94
C GLY A 32 10.02 1.80 0.95
N PHE A 33 8.81 1.92 1.49
CA PHE A 33 7.83 0.83 1.52
C PHE A 33 6.46 1.31 1.08
N VAL A 34 5.83 0.54 0.20
CA VAL A 34 4.40 0.64 -0.09
C VAL A 34 3.77 -0.71 0.21
N PHE A 35 2.76 -0.70 1.07
CA PHE A 35 1.97 -1.87 1.41
C PHE A 35 0.57 -1.71 0.83
N THR A 36 0.03 -2.77 0.24
CA THR A 36 -1.36 -2.80 -0.24
C THR A 36 -2.10 -4.06 0.20
N LEU A 37 -3.40 -3.90 0.45
CA LEU A 37 -4.35 -4.99 0.72
C LEU A 37 -5.15 -5.39 -0.52
N ASN A 38 -5.18 -4.53 -1.54
CA ASN A 38 -6.00 -4.70 -2.72
C ASN A 38 -5.13 -5.02 -3.93
N GLN A 39 -5.79 -5.44 -5.00
CA GLN A 39 -5.19 -5.39 -6.33
C GLN A 39 -5.11 -3.93 -6.77
N ASP A 40 -4.05 -3.25 -6.37
CA ASP A 40 -3.82 -1.86 -6.74
C ASP A 40 -3.29 -1.76 -8.17
N LEU A 41 -4.20 -1.91 -9.12
CA LEU A 41 -3.95 -1.71 -10.55
C LEU A 41 -3.32 -0.34 -10.85
N LEU A 42 -3.43 0.62 -9.93
CA LEU A 42 -2.87 1.96 -10.05
C LEU A 42 -1.33 1.94 -10.05
N ILE A 43 -0.72 1.47 -8.95
CA ILE A 43 0.75 1.38 -8.81
C ILE A 43 1.30 0.44 -9.87
N GLU A 44 0.65 -0.71 -10.01
CA GLU A 44 1.01 -1.74 -10.98
C GLU A 44 1.08 -1.19 -12.39
N ARG A 45 0.10 -0.37 -12.80
CA ARG A 45 0.09 0.28 -14.11
C ARG A 45 1.16 1.36 -14.25
N PHE A 46 1.50 2.10 -13.20
CA PHE A 46 2.53 3.16 -13.29
C PHE A 46 3.94 2.62 -13.42
N TYR A 47 4.24 1.55 -12.69
CA TYR A 47 5.56 0.93 -12.68
C TYR A 47 5.66 -0.26 -13.64
N SER A 48 4.59 -0.55 -14.39
CA SER A 48 4.55 -1.58 -15.44
C SER A 48 5.57 -1.40 -16.56
N ASN A 49 6.03 -0.18 -16.81
CA ASN A 49 6.92 0.16 -17.90
C ASN A 49 8.34 0.39 -17.39
N HIS A 50 9.14 -0.68 -17.30
CA HIS A 50 10.62 -0.65 -17.22
C HIS A 50 11.23 0.18 -16.08
N ASN A 51 10.46 0.48 -15.03
CA ASN A 51 10.93 1.34 -13.97
C ASN A 51 11.46 0.46 -12.81
N PHE A 52 12.76 0.15 -12.85
CA PHE A 52 13.48 -0.73 -11.91
C PHE A 52 13.50 -0.25 -10.45
N LEU A 53 12.86 0.89 -10.16
CA LEU A 53 12.79 1.46 -8.82
C LEU A 53 11.93 0.60 -7.89
N LEU A 54 10.74 0.17 -8.32
CA LEU A 54 9.76 -0.51 -7.47
C LEU A 54 9.92 -2.02 -7.50
N GLN A 55 10.40 -2.62 -6.41
CA GLN A 55 10.71 -4.04 -6.33
C GLN A 55 9.72 -4.78 -5.44
N ILE A 56 9.33 -6.01 -5.83
CA ILE A 56 8.53 -6.89 -4.99
C ILE A 56 9.45 -7.97 -4.41
N PRO A 57 9.71 -7.98 -3.09
CA PRO A 57 10.69 -8.90 -2.49
C PRO A 57 10.37 -10.36 -2.81
N SER A 58 11.37 -11.14 -3.22
CA SER A 58 11.25 -12.55 -3.67
C SER A 58 10.45 -12.83 -4.93
N LEU A 59 9.85 -11.82 -5.56
CA LEU A 59 9.20 -11.93 -6.85
C LEU A 59 10.00 -11.09 -7.86
N HIS A 60 10.88 -11.76 -8.61
CA HIS A 60 11.72 -11.12 -9.63
C HIS A 60 10.87 -10.32 -10.66
N HIS A 61 11.41 -9.20 -11.16
CA HIS A 61 10.86 -8.37 -12.26
C HIS A 61 10.75 -9.17 -13.61
N THR A 62 9.96 -8.84 -14.66
CA THR A 62 9.65 -7.51 -15.23
C THR A 62 8.47 -7.38 -16.24
N ASP A 63 7.60 -8.37 -16.51
CA ASP A 63 6.58 -8.20 -17.60
C ASP A 63 5.11 -8.37 -17.20
N TRP A 64 4.85 -8.79 -15.98
CA TRP A 64 3.51 -9.16 -15.49
C TRP A 64 2.57 -7.97 -15.25
N PHE A 65 3.10 -6.76 -15.16
CA PHE A 65 2.31 -5.54 -15.06
C PHE A 65 1.87 -4.97 -16.42
N GLN A 66 2.12 -5.68 -17.53
CA GLN A 66 1.62 -5.31 -18.85
C GLN A 66 0.09 -5.45 -18.90
N GLY A 67 -0.61 -4.51 -18.28
CA GLY A 67 -2.06 -4.34 -18.26
C GLY A 67 -2.61 -3.92 -19.62
N GLY A 68 -2.37 -4.73 -20.64
CA GLY A 68 -3.16 -4.71 -21.86
C GLY A 68 -4.50 -5.38 -21.57
N MET A 69 -5.56 -4.59 -21.38
CA MET A 69 -6.92 -5.10 -21.54
C MET A 69 -7.02 -5.71 -22.95
N GLY A 70 -6.99 -7.03 -23.06
CA GLY A 70 -7.05 -7.74 -24.35
C GLY A 70 -6.19 -8.99 -24.49
N ARG A 71 -5.27 -9.30 -23.56
CA ARG A 71 -4.61 -10.63 -23.54
C ARG A 71 -5.50 -11.64 -22.82
N ALA A 72 -5.86 -12.72 -23.52
CA ALA A 72 -6.65 -13.82 -22.99
C ALA A 72 -5.93 -14.59 -21.86
N ASP A 73 -4.60 -14.49 -21.81
CA ASP A 73 -3.76 -15.14 -20.81
C ASP A 73 -3.20 -14.08 -19.85
N LEU A 74 -3.77 -14.01 -18.65
CA LEU A 74 -3.16 -13.25 -17.55
C LEU A 74 -1.90 -14.01 -17.09
N PRO A 75 -0.75 -13.33 -16.94
CA PRO A 75 0.48 -13.99 -16.53
C PRO A 75 0.31 -14.59 -15.13
N GLN A 76 0.50 -15.90 -15.02
CA GLN A 76 0.54 -16.60 -13.74
C GLN A 76 1.93 -16.44 -13.12
N VAL A 77 1.98 -16.13 -11.82
CA VAL A 77 3.22 -15.96 -11.06
C VAL A 77 3.30 -17.08 -10.04
N ASP A 78 4.36 -17.89 -10.12
CA ASP A 78 4.65 -18.87 -9.08
C ASP A 78 5.25 -18.19 -7.86
N ILE A 79 4.66 -18.44 -6.70
CA ILE A 79 5.29 -18.08 -5.43
C ILE A 79 6.61 -18.88 -5.32
N PRO A 80 7.72 -18.25 -4.91
CA PRO A 80 9.01 -18.91 -4.80
C PRO A 80 9.00 -19.99 -3.72
N PRO A 81 9.69 -21.13 -3.91
CA PRO A 81 9.73 -22.21 -2.92
C PRO A 81 10.37 -21.75 -1.60
N ASN A 82 10.05 -22.44 -0.49
CA ASN A 82 10.52 -22.08 0.86
C ASN A 82 12.03 -21.85 0.95
N GLN A 83 12.86 -22.69 0.30
CA GLN A 83 14.31 -22.52 0.32
C GLN A 83 14.77 -21.18 -0.31
N GLN A 84 14.11 -20.73 -1.37
CA GLN A 84 14.39 -19.42 -1.96
C GLN A 84 13.90 -18.31 -1.04
N LEU A 85 12.68 -18.44 -0.53
CA LEU A 85 12.10 -17.46 0.39
C LEU A 85 12.95 -17.27 1.66
N ASP A 86 13.48 -18.34 2.23
CA ASP A 86 14.32 -18.28 3.43
C ASP A 86 15.67 -17.59 3.17
N ARG A 87 16.24 -17.80 1.98
CA ARG A 87 17.42 -17.07 1.52
C ARG A 87 17.11 -15.58 1.39
N ASP A 88 16.03 -15.25 0.69
CA ASP A 88 15.64 -13.87 0.42
C ASP A 88 15.31 -13.12 1.71
N LYS A 89 14.65 -13.78 2.67
CA LYS A 89 14.44 -13.29 4.04
C LYS A 89 15.75 -12.95 4.74
N GLY A 90 16.70 -13.88 4.72
CA GLY A 90 18.00 -13.71 5.37
C GLY A 90 18.85 -12.60 4.73
N GLU A 91 18.66 -12.37 3.44
CA GLU A 91 19.36 -11.32 2.70
C GLU A 91 18.63 -9.98 2.69
N PHE A 92 17.33 -9.94 3.06
CA PHE A 92 16.49 -8.77 2.90
C PHE A 92 17.07 -7.55 3.61
N TRP A 93 17.48 -7.64 4.87
CA TRP A 93 18.06 -6.51 5.60
C TRP A 93 19.57 -6.32 5.40
N VAL A 94 20.21 -7.18 4.58
CA VAL A 94 21.65 -7.09 4.32
C VAL A 94 21.92 -6.02 3.27
N LYS A 95 22.77 -5.05 3.61
CA LYS A 95 23.14 -3.95 2.71
C LYS A 95 23.70 -4.47 1.39
N GLY A 96 23.17 -3.97 0.27
CA GLY A 96 23.58 -4.36 -1.08
C GLY A 96 23.04 -5.72 -1.54
N LYS A 97 22.14 -6.34 -0.78
CA LYS A 97 21.50 -7.63 -1.11
C LYS A 97 19.98 -7.57 -0.99
N GLY A 98 19.30 -8.40 -1.78
CA GLY A 98 17.84 -8.44 -1.84
C GLY A 98 17.24 -7.20 -2.48
N ALA A 99 15.94 -6.98 -2.27
CA ALA A 99 15.26 -5.81 -2.83
C ALA A 99 15.85 -4.51 -2.27
N GLN A 100 16.23 -3.57 -3.14
CA GLN A 100 16.83 -2.30 -2.74
C GLN A 100 15.86 -1.14 -2.94
N ASN A 101 16.09 -0.07 -2.19
CA ASN A 101 15.42 1.23 -2.31
C ASN A 101 13.91 1.13 -2.07
N PHE A 102 13.10 0.77 -3.07
CA PHE A 102 11.65 0.92 -2.99
C PHE A 102 10.91 -0.42 -3.06
N CYS A 103 10.33 -0.85 -1.94
CA CYS A 103 9.67 -2.14 -1.82
C CYS A 103 8.14 -2.00 -1.94
N TYR A 104 7.52 -2.80 -2.80
CA TYR A 104 6.06 -2.92 -2.93
C TYR A 104 5.59 -4.29 -2.45
N LEU A 105 4.80 -4.31 -1.39
CA LEU A 105 4.35 -5.53 -0.73
C LEU A 105 2.84 -5.65 -0.76
N LYS A 106 2.34 -6.78 -1.28
CA LYS A 106 0.92 -7.12 -1.32
C LYS A 106 0.55 -8.03 -0.16
N LEU A 107 -0.07 -7.49 0.88
CA LEU A 107 -0.33 -8.22 2.13
C LEU A 107 -1.38 -9.34 1.95
N HIS A 108 -2.27 -9.20 0.97
CA HIS A 108 -3.34 -10.18 0.68
C HIS A 108 -3.14 -10.93 -0.64
N GLY A 109 -1.93 -10.86 -1.21
CA GLY A 109 -1.62 -11.49 -2.49
C GLY A 109 -2.15 -10.72 -3.70
N SER A 110 -2.22 -11.41 -4.84
CA SER A 110 -2.57 -10.82 -6.12
C SER A 110 -3.29 -11.83 -6.99
N PHE A 111 -4.16 -11.33 -7.88
CA PHE A 111 -4.64 -12.14 -8.99
C PHE A 111 -3.45 -12.69 -9.78
N GLY A 112 -3.53 -13.97 -10.17
CA GLY A 112 -2.49 -14.66 -10.94
C GLY A 112 -1.38 -15.30 -10.09
N TRP A 113 -1.31 -15.05 -8.78
CA TRP A 113 -0.34 -15.75 -7.92
C TRP A 113 -0.79 -17.19 -7.64
N ARG A 114 0.08 -18.14 -7.96
CA ARG A 114 -0.12 -19.58 -7.71
C ARG A 114 0.48 -19.96 -6.37
N SER A 115 -0.37 -20.52 -5.51
CA SER A 115 0.03 -21.04 -4.19
C SER A 115 1.05 -22.15 -4.32
N LEU A 116 2.00 -22.20 -3.37
CA LEU A 116 2.92 -23.32 -3.22
C LEU A 116 2.22 -24.58 -2.74
N ILE A 117 1.19 -24.41 -1.90
CA ILE A 117 0.47 -25.49 -1.22
C ILE A 117 -0.57 -26.10 -2.15
N ASN A 118 -1.29 -25.25 -2.89
CA ASN A 118 -2.24 -25.69 -3.89
C ASN A 118 -1.99 -24.95 -5.20
N LYS A 119 -1.24 -25.57 -6.11
CA LYS A 119 -0.88 -24.99 -7.42
C LYS A 119 -2.09 -24.64 -8.30
N ASN A 120 -3.28 -25.16 -7.97
CA ASN A 120 -4.54 -24.85 -8.65
C ASN A 120 -5.35 -23.75 -7.93
N SER A 121 -4.86 -23.24 -6.79
CA SER A 121 -5.47 -22.14 -6.05
C SER A 121 -4.77 -20.84 -6.33
N MET A 122 -5.59 -19.84 -6.67
CA MET A 122 -5.16 -18.47 -6.76
C MET A 122 -5.17 -17.84 -5.36
N VAL A 123 -4.13 -17.07 -5.05
CA VAL A 123 -4.06 -16.32 -3.80
C VAL A 123 -4.86 -15.02 -3.95
N ILE A 124 -6.18 -15.09 -3.74
CA ILE A 124 -7.08 -13.94 -3.71
C ILE A 124 -7.52 -13.67 -2.27
N GLY A 125 -7.29 -12.45 -1.80
CA GLY A 125 -7.56 -11.97 -0.44
C GLY A 125 -9.01 -11.88 0.01
N SER A 126 -9.93 -12.70 -0.52
CA SER A 126 -11.34 -12.65 -0.13
C SER A 126 -11.66 -13.44 1.14
N ASP A 127 -10.76 -14.31 1.63
CA ASP A 127 -11.02 -15.08 2.86
C ASP A 127 -9.84 -15.10 3.85
N LYS A 128 -9.97 -14.15 4.81
CA LYS A 128 -9.67 -14.21 6.25
C LYS A 128 -8.44 -15.02 6.67
N ALA A 129 -7.42 -14.30 7.18
CA ALA A 129 -6.34 -14.69 8.10
C ALA A 129 -5.72 -16.11 7.98
N GLY A 130 -6.51 -17.18 8.03
CA GLY A 130 -6.08 -18.56 7.86
C GLY A 130 -5.46 -18.85 6.49
N SER A 131 -6.00 -18.32 5.40
CA SER A 131 -5.40 -18.52 4.05
C SER A 131 -4.06 -17.81 3.92
N ILE A 132 -3.93 -16.60 4.50
CA ILE A 132 -2.69 -15.82 4.54
C ILE A 132 -1.63 -16.51 5.40
N ALA A 133 -2.03 -17.03 6.57
CA ALA A 133 -1.13 -17.71 7.49
C ALA A 133 -0.48 -18.96 6.88
N ASN A 134 -1.18 -19.60 5.95
CA ASN A 134 -0.71 -20.79 5.26
C ASN A 134 0.23 -20.47 4.08
N GLU A 135 0.20 -19.27 3.51
CA GLU A 135 1.10 -18.89 2.42
C GLU A 135 2.40 -18.27 2.94
N PRO A 136 3.56 -18.94 2.80
CA PRO A 136 4.82 -18.48 3.42
C PRO A 136 5.26 -17.08 2.98
N LEU A 137 5.00 -16.72 1.72
CA LEU A 137 5.31 -15.40 1.17
C LEU A 137 4.45 -14.30 1.80
N LEU A 138 3.14 -14.51 1.92
CA LEU A 138 2.24 -13.51 2.52
C LEU A 138 2.50 -13.36 4.01
N LYS A 139 2.77 -14.47 4.71
CA LYS A 139 3.23 -14.43 6.09
C LYS A 139 4.47 -13.55 6.24
N TRP A 140 5.45 -13.71 5.36
CA TRP A 140 6.66 -12.88 5.40
C TRP A 140 6.37 -11.41 5.14
N TYR A 141 5.53 -11.07 4.16
CA TYR A 141 5.18 -9.67 3.90
C TYR A 141 4.45 -9.01 5.06
N LEU A 142 3.59 -9.77 5.73
CA LEU A 142 2.91 -9.34 6.94
C LEU A 142 3.89 -9.16 8.11
N ASP A 143 4.90 -10.02 8.22
CA ASP A 143 5.98 -9.87 9.21
C ASP A 143 6.84 -8.63 8.90
N LEU A 144 7.14 -8.36 7.62
CA LEU A 144 7.81 -7.12 7.19
C LEU A 144 6.98 -5.88 7.49
N PHE A 145 5.65 -5.93 7.27
CA PHE A 145 4.76 -4.84 7.64
C PHE A 145 4.84 -4.54 9.13
N ARG A 146 4.78 -5.57 9.98
CA ARG A 146 4.97 -5.41 11.44
C ARG A 146 6.34 -4.85 11.77
N GLU A 147 7.41 -5.40 11.22
CA GLU A 147 8.79 -4.97 11.50
C GLU A 147 9.02 -3.51 11.13
N VAL A 148 8.55 -3.10 9.95
CA VAL A 148 8.65 -1.72 9.47
C VAL A 148 7.84 -0.79 10.36
N LEU A 149 6.60 -1.12 10.71
CA LEU A 149 5.76 -0.25 11.54
C LEU A 149 6.23 -0.14 13.00
N ASN A 150 6.85 -1.18 13.55
CA ASN A 150 7.39 -1.17 14.92
C ASN A 150 8.82 -0.60 15.01
N SER A 151 9.42 -0.22 13.88
CA SER A 151 10.71 0.47 13.91
C SER A 151 10.55 1.87 14.51
N LYS A 152 11.60 2.37 15.18
CA LYS A 152 11.59 3.70 15.79
C LYS A 152 11.38 4.81 14.74
N ASP A 153 10.72 5.89 15.18
CA ASP A 153 10.54 7.13 14.42
C ASP A 153 9.89 6.94 13.05
N ARG A 154 8.92 6.01 12.97
CA ARG A 154 8.22 5.68 11.72
C ARG A 154 6.93 6.47 11.55
N THR A 155 6.64 6.76 10.28
CA THR A 155 5.41 7.39 9.83
C THR A 155 4.70 6.49 8.86
N LEU A 156 3.43 6.20 9.12
CA LEU A 156 2.54 5.52 8.20
C LEU A 156 1.63 6.55 7.54
N VAL A 157 1.72 6.66 6.21
CA VAL A 157 0.78 7.43 5.39
C VAL A 157 -0.23 6.47 4.78
N VAL A 158 -1.50 6.70 5.07
CA VAL A 158 -2.62 5.90 4.57
C VAL A 158 -3.39 6.67 3.52
N VAL A 159 -3.55 6.06 2.34
CA VAL A 159 -4.35 6.61 1.23
C VAL A 159 -5.36 5.55 0.79
N GLY A 160 -6.66 5.89 0.84
CA GLY A 160 -7.72 5.02 0.31
C GLY A 160 -8.00 3.72 1.07
N TYR A 161 -7.43 3.52 2.26
CA TYR A 161 -7.74 2.38 3.12
C TYR A 161 -8.97 2.65 4.01
N GLY A 162 -9.95 1.76 3.95
CA GLY A 162 -11.21 1.92 4.68
C GLY A 162 -11.24 1.35 6.10
N PHE A 163 -10.11 0.87 6.65
CA PHE A 163 -10.03 0.34 8.03
C PHE A 163 -11.04 -0.78 8.37
N ARG A 164 -11.41 -1.60 7.38
CA ARG A 164 -12.33 -2.74 7.56
C ARG A 164 -11.61 -4.06 7.86
N ASP A 165 -10.29 -4.06 7.90
CA ASP A 165 -9.49 -5.26 8.13
C ASP A 165 -8.98 -5.28 9.58
N ASP A 166 -9.66 -6.05 10.43
CA ASP A 166 -9.36 -6.16 11.86
C ASP A 166 -7.91 -6.57 12.14
N HIS A 167 -7.29 -7.36 11.25
CA HIS A 167 -5.93 -7.85 11.43
C HIS A 167 -4.90 -6.74 11.18
N ILE A 168 -5.05 -6.01 10.08
CA ILE A 168 -4.18 -4.87 9.75
C ILE A 168 -4.36 -3.75 10.77
N ASN A 169 -5.61 -3.46 11.15
CA ASN A 169 -5.94 -2.48 12.18
C ASN A 169 -5.25 -2.81 13.52
N SER A 170 -5.21 -4.08 13.89
CA SER A 170 -4.52 -4.52 15.12
C SER A 170 -3.02 -4.21 15.06
N ILE A 171 -2.36 -4.51 13.94
CA ILE A 171 -0.93 -4.24 13.75
C ILE A 171 -0.65 -2.74 13.83
N ILE A 172 -1.47 -1.92 13.16
CA ILE A 172 -1.32 -0.46 13.17
C ILE A 172 -1.48 0.08 14.60
N ALA A 173 -2.53 -0.35 15.31
CA ALA A 173 -2.79 0.09 16.68
C ALA A 173 -1.69 -0.35 17.67
N ASP A 174 -1.12 -1.55 17.50
CA ASP A 174 0.01 -2.01 18.32
C ASP A 174 1.32 -1.25 18.05
N ALA A 175 1.55 -0.87 16.79
CA ALA A 175 2.68 -0.02 16.42
C ALA A 175 2.49 1.42 16.94
N GLY A 176 1.25 1.94 16.97
CA GLY A 176 0.93 3.24 17.56
C GLY A 176 1.34 3.35 19.03
N LYS A 177 1.16 2.28 19.81
CA LYS A 177 1.61 2.20 21.21
C LYS A 177 3.13 2.31 21.37
N GLN A 178 3.89 2.05 20.29
CA GLN A 178 5.35 2.12 20.24
C GLN A 178 5.87 3.39 19.58
N GLY A 179 4.98 4.35 19.26
CA GLY A 179 5.34 5.64 18.69
C GLY A 179 5.21 5.75 17.17
N LEU A 180 4.51 4.82 16.51
CA LEU A 180 4.16 4.99 15.09
C LEU A 180 3.26 6.23 14.91
N ARG A 181 3.64 7.09 13.96
CA ARG A 181 2.90 8.31 13.59
C ARG A 181 1.97 8.02 12.43
N LEU A 182 0.68 8.34 12.54
CA LEU A 182 -0.30 8.06 11.50
C LEU A 182 -0.78 9.33 10.79
N HIS A 183 -0.68 9.32 9.46
CA HIS A 183 -1.27 10.35 8.59
C HIS A 183 -2.26 9.71 7.61
N VAL A 184 -3.42 10.32 7.43
CA VAL A 184 -4.47 9.83 6.54
C VAL A 184 -4.81 10.88 5.49
N ILE A 185 -4.77 10.49 4.22
CA ILE A 185 -5.26 11.28 3.09
C ILE A 185 -6.55 10.64 2.59
N SER A 186 -7.65 11.37 2.66
CA SER A 186 -8.98 10.86 2.31
C SER A 186 -9.89 12.01 1.90
N PRO A 187 -10.71 11.85 0.83
CA PRO A 187 -11.69 12.86 0.45
C PRO A 187 -12.90 12.92 1.40
N LEU A 188 -13.02 11.99 2.35
CA LEU A 188 -14.09 12.00 3.35
C LEU A 188 -13.91 13.14 4.34
N GLN A 189 -15.02 13.68 4.82
CA GLN A 189 -14.96 14.64 5.92
C GLN A 189 -14.41 13.97 7.18
N VAL A 190 -13.67 14.72 8.01
CA VAL A 190 -13.05 14.20 9.23
C VAL A 190 -14.07 13.58 10.20
N SER A 191 -15.28 14.14 10.25
CA SER A 191 -16.39 13.60 11.05
C SER A 191 -16.91 12.26 10.52
N GLU A 192 -17.00 12.12 9.20
CA GLU A 192 -17.39 10.86 8.54
C GLU A 192 -16.32 9.79 8.76
N PHE A 193 -15.06 10.15 8.58
CA PHE A 193 -13.93 9.25 8.85
C PHE A 193 -13.90 8.81 10.31
N ARG A 194 -14.13 9.74 11.25
CA ARG A 194 -14.24 9.41 12.67
C ARG A 194 -15.38 8.42 12.94
N ASN A 195 -16.52 8.57 12.29
CA ASN A 195 -17.66 7.65 12.45
C ASN A 195 -17.38 6.25 11.88
N ILE A 196 -16.50 6.11 10.88
CA ILE A 196 -16.02 4.82 10.39
C ILE A 196 -15.18 4.14 11.48
N LEU A 197 -14.25 4.89 12.08
CA LEU A 197 -13.34 4.35 13.10
C LEU A 197 -14.02 4.07 14.43
N ILE A 198 -14.75 5.06 14.94
CA ILE A 198 -15.37 5.06 16.26
C ILE A 198 -16.89 5.03 16.04
N SER A 199 -17.55 3.91 16.34
CA SER A 199 -19.01 3.89 16.28
C SER A 199 -19.59 4.89 17.28
N THR A 200 -20.27 5.91 16.76
CA THR A 200 -20.93 6.96 17.54
C THR A 200 -22.38 6.62 17.87
N GLY A 201 -22.76 5.34 17.78
CA GLY A 201 -24.04 4.82 18.29
C GLY A 201 -25.28 5.18 17.46
N SER A 202 -25.15 5.80 16.27
CA SER A 202 -26.32 6.21 15.45
C SER A 202 -26.38 5.64 14.03
N ILE A 203 -25.43 4.83 13.57
CA ILE A 203 -25.46 4.25 12.21
C ILE A 203 -25.06 2.76 12.19
N VAL A 204 -25.73 2.01 11.30
CA VAL A 204 -25.69 0.57 10.97
C VAL A 204 -24.29 0.00 10.63
N THR A 205 -23.22 0.80 10.65
CA THR A 205 -21.86 0.36 10.34
C THR A 205 -21.14 -0.12 11.60
N LYS A 206 -20.73 -1.39 11.62
CA LYS A 206 -19.85 -1.96 12.65
C LYS A 206 -18.60 -1.08 12.78
N ALA A 207 -18.28 -0.65 14.01
CA ALA A 207 -17.04 0.07 14.30
C ALA A 207 -15.84 -0.70 13.75
N THR A 208 -14.84 0.04 13.25
CA THR A 208 -13.50 -0.50 13.04
C THR A 208 -12.98 -1.13 14.33
N HIS A 209 -12.48 -2.37 14.23
CA HIS A 209 -11.78 -2.99 15.33
C HIS A 209 -10.59 -2.14 15.75
N ARG A 210 -10.53 -1.79 17.05
CA ARG A 210 -9.51 -0.88 17.63
C ARG A 210 -9.49 0.52 17.02
N GLY A 211 -10.61 0.97 16.46
CA GLY A 211 -10.71 2.30 15.83
C GLY A 211 -10.47 3.47 16.77
N ASN A 212 -10.78 3.35 18.07
CA ASN A 212 -10.41 4.38 19.06
C ASN A 212 -8.89 4.56 19.17
N GLU A 213 -8.14 3.47 19.25
CA GLU A 213 -6.67 3.51 19.36
C GLU A 213 -6.05 4.10 18.09
N ILE A 214 -6.58 3.74 16.92
CA ILE A 214 -6.16 4.29 15.62
C ILE A 214 -6.48 5.79 15.52
N TRP A 215 -7.63 6.21 16.04
CA TRP A 215 -8.02 7.61 16.08
C TRP A 215 -7.09 8.44 16.98
N GLU A 216 -6.75 7.91 18.16
CA GLU A 216 -5.88 8.58 19.13
C GLU A 216 -4.44 8.78 18.63
N MET A 217 -3.94 7.88 17.77
CA MET A 217 -2.60 8.00 17.18
C MET A 217 -2.54 8.85 15.89
N LEU A 218 -3.66 9.40 15.44
CA LEU A 218 -3.74 10.19 14.21
C LEU A 218 -3.03 11.53 14.39
N GLU A 219 -1.87 11.71 13.77
CA GLU A 219 -1.12 12.97 13.79
C GLU A 219 -1.58 13.96 12.71
N GLY A 220 -2.08 13.45 11.57
CA GLY A 220 -2.55 14.29 10.48
C GLY A 220 -3.70 13.68 9.68
N TYR A 221 -4.71 14.50 9.39
CA TYR A 221 -5.81 14.15 8.49
C TYR A 221 -5.94 15.21 7.39
N TYR A 222 -5.90 14.77 6.14
CA TYR A 222 -5.95 15.64 4.98
C TYR A 222 -7.20 15.29 4.16
N CYS A 223 -8.21 16.16 4.26
CA CYS A 223 -9.53 16.00 3.64
C CYS A 223 -9.52 16.31 2.13
N GLU A 224 -8.63 15.66 1.38
CA GLU A 224 -8.39 15.88 -0.05
C GLU A 224 -7.98 14.56 -0.72
N SER A 225 -8.08 14.49 -2.05
CA SER A 225 -7.39 13.45 -2.82
C SER A 225 -5.91 13.79 -3.05
N VAL A 226 -5.07 12.79 -3.32
CA VAL A 226 -3.65 13.01 -3.65
C VAL A 226 -3.50 13.96 -4.85
N VAL A 227 -4.36 13.85 -5.85
CA VAL A 227 -4.32 14.72 -7.05
C VAL A 227 -4.60 16.19 -6.69
N GLN A 228 -5.44 16.44 -5.69
CA GLN A 228 -5.70 17.79 -5.19
C GLN A 228 -4.54 18.33 -4.35
N LEU A 229 -3.82 17.47 -3.63
CA LEU A 229 -2.62 17.86 -2.89
C LEU A 229 -1.43 18.17 -3.82
N PHE A 230 -1.34 17.47 -4.95
CA PHE A 230 -0.23 17.54 -5.90
C PHE A 230 -0.71 17.77 -7.36
N PRO A 231 -1.32 18.92 -7.68
CA PRO A 231 -1.86 19.16 -9.01
C PRO A 231 -0.76 19.20 -10.09
N GLU A 232 -1.05 18.66 -11.28
CA GLU A 232 -0.09 18.58 -12.40
C GLU A 232 0.49 19.91 -12.86
N SER A 233 -0.28 20.99 -12.71
CA SER A 233 0.01 22.24 -13.41
C SER A 233 1.26 22.97 -12.93
N ASN A 234 1.76 22.70 -11.70
CA ASN A 234 2.80 23.55 -11.10
C ASN A 234 4.03 22.83 -10.51
N LYS A 235 4.18 21.50 -10.62
CA LYS A 235 5.25 20.72 -9.94
C LYS A 235 5.37 20.98 -8.42
N GLN A 236 4.46 21.74 -7.83
CA GLN A 236 4.51 22.17 -6.44
C GLN A 236 3.23 21.71 -5.76
N ALA A 237 3.40 21.11 -4.59
CA ALA A 237 2.29 20.75 -3.72
C ALA A 237 1.48 22.01 -3.36
N THR A 238 0.16 21.85 -3.16
CA THR A 238 -0.69 22.93 -2.64
C THR A 238 -0.26 23.36 -1.23
N ALA A 239 -0.87 24.40 -0.66
CA ALA A 239 -0.56 24.78 0.73
C ALA A 239 -0.78 23.60 1.69
N ILE A 240 -1.90 22.87 1.53
CA ILE A 240 -2.20 21.66 2.31
C ILE A 240 -1.18 20.56 2.00
N GLY A 241 -0.84 20.35 0.72
CA GLY A 241 0.17 19.38 0.33
C GLY A 241 1.55 19.65 0.93
N ARG A 242 1.98 20.91 0.99
CA ARG A 242 3.25 21.31 1.66
C ARG A 242 3.20 21.09 3.16
N THR A 243 2.08 21.44 3.80
CA THR A 243 1.87 21.13 5.23
C THR A 243 1.90 19.63 5.48
N PHE A 244 1.32 18.82 4.60
CA PHE A 244 1.43 17.37 4.65
C PHE A 244 2.90 16.93 4.59
N LEU A 245 3.65 17.33 3.55
CA LEU A 245 5.07 16.98 3.38
C LEU A 245 5.90 17.31 4.62
N GLN A 246 5.74 18.53 5.13
CA GLN A 246 6.44 18.99 6.33
C GLN A 246 6.15 18.11 7.54
N ASN A 247 4.89 17.73 7.76
CA ASN A 247 4.49 16.91 8.91
C ASN A 247 5.01 15.47 8.82
N VAL A 248 5.09 14.92 7.60
CA VAL A 248 5.64 13.57 7.38
C VAL A 248 7.16 13.55 7.25
N GLY A 249 7.82 14.71 7.29
CA GLY A 249 9.28 14.84 7.24
C GLY A 249 9.88 14.75 5.83
N LEU A 250 9.09 15.08 4.80
CA LEU A 250 9.51 15.10 3.39
C LEU A 250 9.69 16.56 2.93
N GLN A 251 10.67 16.81 2.06
CA GLN A 251 10.99 18.14 1.52
C GLN A 251 10.64 18.26 0.04
#